data_AF-A0A4Z0AAE4-F1
#
_entry.id   AF-A0A4Z0AAE4-F1
#
_cell.length_a   1.000
_cell.length_b   1.000
_cell.length_c   1.000
_cell.angle_alpha   90.00
_cell.angle_beta   90.00
_cell.angle_gamma   90.00
#
_symmetry.space_group_name_H-M   'P 1'
#
loop_
_entity.id
_entity.type
_entity.pdbx_description
1 polymer ?
#
loop_
_entity_poly.entity_id
_entity_poly.type
_entity_poly.pdbx_seq_one_letter_code
_entity_poly.pdbx_strand_id
1 'polypeptide(L)'
;MSEPCYASLTCEFWCQRCGKDDEICPIIWHHRIRLCKACISIDFFDSQPSAPSHLNRFSSWGLGMEAYESFVLLDGFGRIPVAKCIWKKRLVWRFEEALLSLTPDLQTDFANKVYERLADYEILAKYLPWYEKRWSEAPENDLQSKMTLAGVLTSHIRTAEIAHRFLGEYGADLSYIPNWYGHPLVHTEGTIWDSEWQDMKLIMIRHFDQLRSITTEHAKLKILNRQIYLATRTIDAMVKNGALPKLTSPMVADILLVPEVERLVSLGRLLGVPLITSKPSESTPDPGLEDLLPMIWETFIHRRCEQLLSSIERGTATIFDIFKERGTLDHPAAVFFCTTCSDVLDYPRVIMHACSYSPVSSAPLLKSKPVPKPMYAHAVRSRFGCAAWSSSSRYRVHPALDRIIALMKACGVDPVTGSVVDLNKADVRVRCSACAPADQRAMDWHTARAHAIEQHLHVQDDASGSKTISSPVDIVFSPSAERVCGPLP
;
A
#
# COMPACT_ATOMS: atom_id res chain seq x y z
N MET A 1 30.52 -4.58 11.59
CA MET A 1 31.57 -5.61 11.44
C MET A 1 31.58 -5.98 9.98
N SER A 2 32.73 -5.89 9.32
CA SER A 2 32.88 -6.35 7.94
C SER A 2 32.97 -7.90 7.93
N GLU A 3 32.62 -8.51 6.82
CA GLU A 3 32.70 -9.97 6.62
C GLU A 3 34.10 -10.54 6.94
N PRO A 4 35.23 -9.89 6.56
CA PRO A 4 36.56 -10.35 6.95
C PRO A 4 36.83 -10.33 8.45
N CYS A 5 36.25 -9.39 9.18
CA CYS A 5 36.41 -9.29 10.63
C CYS A 5 35.67 -10.43 11.35
N TYR A 6 34.50 -10.83 10.83
CA TYR A 6 33.79 -12.01 11.34
C TYR A 6 34.53 -13.32 11.01
N ALA A 7 35.09 -13.43 9.81
CA ALA A 7 35.91 -14.57 9.40
C ALA A 7 37.19 -14.69 10.26
N SER A 8 37.90 -13.59 10.53
CA SER A 8 39.06 -13.60 11.44
C SER A 8 38.65 -14.04 12.85
N LEU A 9 37.55 -13.52 13.40
CA LEU A 9 37.07 -13.95 14.72
C LEU A 9 36.73 -15.44 14.78
N THR A 10 36.13 -15.99 13.74
CA THR A 10 35.65 -17.38 13.71
C THR A 10 36.73 -18.39 13.35
N CYS A 11 37.67 -18.02 12.48
CA CYS A 11 38.63 -18.95 11.88
C CYS A 11 40.05 -18.82 12.42
N GLU A 12 40.39 -17.73 13.11
CA GLU A 12 41.74 -17.52 13.65
C GLU A 12 41.76 -17.73 15.17
N PHE A 13 42.82 -18.35 15.67
CA PHE A 13 42.94 -18.83 17.06
C PHE A 13 44.05 -18.11 17.85
N TRP A 14 44.20 -16.81 17.63
CA TRP A 14 45.14 -15.96 18.38
C TRP A 14 44.43 -14.84 19.12
N CYS A 15 45.06 -14.35 20.19
CA CYS A 15 44.59 -13.19 20.94
C CYS A 15 44.83 -11.91 20.13
N GLN A 16 43.75 -11.25 19.71
CA GLN A 16 43.80 -10.04 18.88
C GLN A 16 44.44 -8.84 19.59
N ARG A 17 44.68 -8.92 20.90
CA ARG A 17 45.37 -7.87 21.66
C ARG A 17 46.86 -8.12 21.80
N CYS A 18 47.26 -9.27 22.32
CA CYS A 18 48.68 -9.55 22.58
C CYS A 18 49.37 -10.34 21.47
N GLY A 19 48.63 -10.77 20.44
CA GLY A 19 49.17 -11.49 19.29
C GLY A 19 49.59 -12.94 19.60
N LYS A 20 49.38 -13.44 20.83
CA LYS A 20 49.75 -14.80 21.19
C LYS A 20 48.75 -15.80 20.62
N ASP A 21 49.28 -16.81 19.93
CA ASP A 21 48.57 -18.06 19.68
C ASP A 21 48.40 -18.78 21.02
N ASP A 22 47.15 -18.94 21.43
CA ASP A 22 46.77 -19.68 22.62
C ASP A 22 45.59 -20.54 22.21
N GLU A 23 45.67 -21.86 22.44
CA GLU A 23 44.74 -22.85 21.92
C GLU A 23 43.28 -22.54 22.27
N ILE A 24 43.06 -21.73 23.32
CA ILE A 24 41.74 -21.35 23.80
C ILE A 24 41.64 -19.84 24.03
N CYS A 25 41.66 -19.04 22.97
CA CYS A 25 41.20 -17.65 23.05
C CYS A 25 39.68 -17.57 22.77
N PRO A 26 38.80 -17.38 23.76
CA PRO A 26 37.38 -17.23 23.50
C PRO A 26 37.09 -15.95 22.71
N ILE A 27 36.08 -16.01 21.83
CA ILE A 27 35.55 -14.82 21.16
C ILE A 27 34.62 -14.11 22.15
N ILE A 28 34.99 -12.88 22.53
CA ILE A 28 34.08 -12.01 23.28
C ILE A 28 33.15 -11.32 22.28
N TRP A 29 32.07 -12.01 21.90
CA TRP A 29 31.16 -11.59 20.83
C TRP A 29 30.60 -10.17 21.00
N HIS A 30 30.38 -9.74 22.24
CA HIS A 30 29.89 -8.40 22.54
C HIS A 30 30.88 -7.30 22.11
N HIS A 31 32.18 -7.54 22.35
CA HIS A 31 33.25 -6.62 21.97
C HIS A 31 33.86 -6.93 20.60
N ARG A 32 33.42 -8.02 19.96
CA ARG A 32 33.90 -8.49 18.66
C ARG A 32 35.43 -8.61 18.62
N ILE A 33 35.98 -9.14 19.70
CA ILE A 33 37.41 -9.35 19.85
C ILE A 33 37.67 -10.74 20.43
N ARG A 34 38.75 -11.38 19.99
CA ARG A 34 39.25 -12.64 20.55
C ARG A 34 40.40 -12.32 21.50
N LEU A 35 40.26 -12.68 22.77
CA LEU A 35 41.25 -12.36 23.81
C LEU A 35 41.68 -13.63 24.55
N CYS A 36 42.96 -13.76 24.86
CA CYS A 36 43.42 -14.79 25.79
C CYS A 36 43.00 -14.44 27.22
N LYS A 37 43.00 -15.43 28.12
CA LYS A 37 42.56 -15.29 29.51
C LYS A 37 43.24 -14.12 30.24
N ALA A 38 44.55 -13.90 30.00
CA ALA A 38 45.30 -12.81 30.60
C ALA A 38 44.91 -11.42 30.06
N CYS A 39 44.57 -11.31 28.77
CA CYS A 39 44.10 -10.04 28.21
C CYS A 39 42.66 -9.72 28.62
N ILE A 40 41.82 -10.75 28.81
CA ILE A 40 40.46 -10.59 29.34
C ILE A 40 40.51 -9.95 30.73
N SER A 41 41.40 -10.41 31.62
CA SER A 41 41.52 -9.83 32.97
C SER A 41 41.99 -8.38 32.98
N ILE A 42 42.73 -7.94 31.96
CA ILE A 42 43.28 -6.57 31.90
C ILE A 42 42.28 -5.59 31.24
N ASP A 43 41.56 -5.99 30.20
CA ASP A 43 40.61 -5.09 29.52
C ASP A 43 39.28 -4.91 30.27
N PHE A 44 38.83 -5.92 31.02
CA PHE A 44 37.49 -5.89 31.60
C PHE A 44 37.41 -5.26 33.00
N PHE A 45 38.53 -5.19 33.73
CA PHE A 45 38.52 -4.72 35.12
C PHE A 45 39.10 -3.30 35.31
N ASP A 46 39.97 -2.81 34.43
CA ASP A 46 40.69 -1.53 34.65
C ASP A 46 40.21 -0.35 33.77
N SER A 47 39.28 -0.55 32.84
CA SER A 47 38.74 0.56 32.01
C SER A 47 37.24 0.80 32.24
N GLN A 48 36.88 1.30 33.42
CA GLN A 48 35.66 2.11 33.55
C GLN A 48 36.03 3.59 33.38
N PRO A 49 35.46 4.32 32.40
CA PRO A 49 35.51 5.77 32.44
C PRO A 49 34.55 6.29 33.51
N SER A 50 35.05 7.10 34.44
CA SER A 50 34.22 7.84 35.40
C SER A 50 33.44 8.94 34.68
N ALA A 51 32.16 9.09 35.05
CA ALA A 51 31.24 10.06 34.46
C ALA A 51 31.68 11.52 34.73
N PRO A 52 31.57 12.44 33.74
CA PRO A 52 31.91 13.85 33.95
C PRO A 52 30.96 14.53 34.95
N SER A 53 31.53 15.28 35.89
CA SER A 53 30.88 15.87 37.08
C SER A 53 29.86 17.00 36.84
N HIS A 54 29.52 17.33 35.59
CA HIS A 54 28.75 18.53 35.25
C HIS A 54 27.37 18.27 34.61
N LEU A 55 26.90 17.03 34.54
CA LEU A 55 25.55 16.72 34.06
C LEU A 55 24.55 16.74 35.22
N ASN A 56 23.58 17.66 35.15
CA ASN A 56 22.55 17.85 36.17
C ASN A 56 21.55 16.67 36.18
N ARG A 57 21.37 16.08 37.35
CA ARG A 57 20.70 14.78 37.63
C ARG A 57 19.22 14.70 37.23
N PHE A 58 18.55 15.84 37.01
CA PHE A 58 17.12 15.89 36.67
C PHE A 58 16.84 16.07 35.16
N SER A 59 17.82 16.41 34.33
CA SER A 59 17.62 16.56 32.88
C SER A 59 17.83 15.26 32.10
N SER A 60 18.64 14.31 32.62
CA SER A 60 18.92 13.04 31.93
C SER A 60 17.70 12.11 31.85
N TRP A 61 16.86 12.08 32.89
CA TRP A 61 15.61 11.30 32.92
C TRP A 61 14.57 11.85 31.93
N GLY A 62 14.39 13.17 31.91
CA GLY A 62 13.51 13.85 30.95
C GLY A 62 13.97 13.63 29.51
N LEU A 63 15.28 13.72 29.24
CA LEU A 63 15.85 13.42 27.92
C LEU A 63 15.73 11.94 27.53
N GLY A 64 15.81 11.01 28.48
CA GLY A 64 15.64 9.58 28.24
C GLY A 64 14.19 9.21 27.92
N MET A 65 13.23 9.80 28.63
CA MET A 65 11.80 9.62 28.39
C MET A 65 11.33 10.36 27.13
N GLU A 66 11.77 11.60 26.87
CA GLU A 66 11.50 12.30 25.60
C GLU A 66 12.14 11.56 24.42
N ALA A 67 13.33 10.97 24.59
CA ALA A 67 13.96 10.13 23.57
C ALA A 67 13.14 8.87 23.28
N TYR A 68 12.67 8.18 24.32
CA TYR A 68 11.84 6.97 24.21
C TYR A 68 10.44 7.28 23.65
N GLU A 69 9.77 8.31 24.15
CA GLU A 69 8.47 8.78 23.65
C GLU A 69 8.57 9.33 22.23
N SER A 70 9.62 10.07 21.88
CA SER A 70 9.87 10.47 20.48
C SER A 70 10.15 9.25 19.61
N PHE A 71 10.82 8.21 20.11
CA PHE A 71 11.06 6.97 19.36
C PHE A 71 9.78 6.18 19.11
N VAL A 72 8.86 6.15 20.09
CA VAL A 72 7.56 5.47 20.01
C VAL A 72 6.53 6.28 19.20
N LEU A 73 6.47 7.60 19.38
CA LEU A 73 5.53 8.49 18.68
C LEU A 73 5.95 8.77 17.23
N LEU A 74 7.25 8.84 16.91
CA LEU A 74 7.70 9.06 15.53
C LEU A 74 7.62 7.80 14.65
N ASP A 75 7.54 6.60 15.22
CA ASP A 75 7.35 5.33 14.47
C ASP A 75 5.86 4.91 14.41
N GLY A 76 4.98 5.50 15.23
CA GLY A 76 3.51 5.26 15.20
C GLY A 76 2.73 6.11 14.19
N PHE A 77 3.25 7.26 13.78
CA PHE A 77 2.64 8.12 12.75
C PHE A 77 3.41 7.98 11.43
N GLY A 78 3.01 7.03 10.57
CA GLY A 78 3.68 6.66 9.31
C GLY A 78 3.79 7.74 8.22
N ARG A 79 4.40 8.91 8.49
CA ARG A 79 4.54 10.01 7.50
C ARG A 79 5.85 10.82 7.55
N ILE A 80 6.94 10.35 8.18
CA ILE A 80 8.22 11.08 8.12
C ILE A 80 9.25 10.31 7.25
N PRO A 81 9.82 10.94 6.19
CA PRO A 81 10.79 10.29 5.32
C PRO A 81 12.08 9.88 6.06
N VAL A 82 12.62 8.74 5.67
CA VAL A 82 13.80 8.00 6.19
C VAL A 82 15.14 8.81 6.17
N ALA A 83 15.13 10.11 5.89
CA ALA A 83 16.32 10.93 5.68
C ALA A 83 17.09 11.32 6.98
N LYS A 84 16.80 10.75 8.16
CA LYS A 84 17.49 11.06 9.42
C LYS A 84 18.04 9.83 10.17
N CYS A 85 18.69 8.91 9.46
CA CYS A 85 19.34 7.74 10.08
C CYS A 85 20.51 8.10 11.05
N ILE A 86 21.09 9.30 10.94
CA ILE A 86 22.12 9.81 11.86
C ILE A 86 21.53 10.19 13.22
N TRP A 87 20.28 10.68 13.25
CA TRP A 87 19.60 11.04 14.50
C TRP A 87 19.23 9.80 15.31
N LYS A 88 18.84 8.70 14.65
CA LYS A 88 18.47 7.43 15.30
C LYS A 88 19.63 6.78 16.06
N LYS A 89 20.86 6.77 15.49
CA LYS A 89 22.06 6.29 16.21
C LYS A 89 22.44 7.19 17.39
N ARG A 90 22.30 8.51 17.23
CA ARG A 90 22.62 9.49 18.27
C ARG A 90 21.62 9.44 19.44
N LEU A 91 20.36 9.15 19.16
CA LEU A 91 19.31 8.91 20.14
C LEU A 91 19.51 7.59 20.89
N VAL A 92 19.81 6.49 20.19
CA VAL A 92 20.11 5.20 20.84
C VAL A 92 21.35 5.29 21.73
N TRP A 93 22.41 5.94 21.26
CA TRP A 93 23.62 6.16 22.05
C TRP A 93 23.37 7.03 23.29
N ARG A 94 22.60 8.12 23.14
CA ARG A 94 22.19 8.96 24.28
C ARG A 94 21.26 8.23 25.25
N PHE A 95 20.45 7.32 24.75
CA PHE A 95 19.57 6.50 25.56
C PHE A 95 20.36 5.47 26.37
N GLU A 96 21.33 4.77 25.75
CA GLU A 96 22.26 3.86 26.45
C GLU A 96 23.07 4.61 27.52
N GLU A 97 23.60 5.80 27.20
CA GLU A 97 24.34 6.66 28.13
C GLU A 97 23.44 7.15 29.28
N ALA A 98 22.19 7.53 28.99
CA ALA A 98 21.23 7.93 30.01
C ALA A 98 20.83 6.75 30.91
N LEU A 99 20.63 5.55 30.35
CA LEU A 99 20.26 4.35 31.11
C LEU A 99 21.36 3.96 32.10
N LEU A 100 22.61 3.97 31.65
CA LEU A 100 23.79 3.69 32.48
C LEU A 100 24.00 4.74 33.57
N SER A 101 23.47 5.95 33.41
CA SER A 101 23.55 7.03 34.40
C SER A 101 22.50 6.95 35.51
N LEU A 102 21.52 6.05 35.41
CA LEU A 102 20.45 5.86 36.40
C LEU A 102 20.95 5.11 37.64
N THR A 103 20.27 5.31 38.77
CA THR A 103 20.49 4.48 39.96
C THR A 103 20.00 3.05 39.71
N PRO A 104 20.57 2.03 40.38
CA PRO A 104 20.15 0.63 40.19
C PRO A 104 18.64 0.40 40.36
N ASP A 105 18.01 1.10 41.31
CA ASP A 105 16.55 1.03 41.54
C ASP A 105 15.75 1.55 40.33
N LEU A 106 16.21 2.64 39.71
CA LEU A 106 15.57 3.23 38.53
C LEU A 106 15.82 2.44 37.24
N GLN A 107 16.98 1.79 37.12
CA GLN A 107 17.25 0.84 36.04
C GLN A 107 16.34 -0.39 36.17
N THR A 108 16.12 -0.86 37.39
CA THR A 108 15.22 -1.97 37.70
C THR A 108 13.76 -1.61 37.41
N ASP A 109 13.30 -0.43 37.83
CA ASP A 109 11.95 0.09 37.50
C ASP A 109 11.75 0.25 35.98
N PHE A 110 12.75 0.77 35.26
CA PHE A 110 12.71 0.86 33.80
C PHE A 110 12.63 -0.53 33.15
N ALA A 111 13.46 -1.48 33.58
CA ALA A 111 13.43 -2.84 33.08
C ALA A 111 12.07 -3.50 33.33
N ASN A 112 11.47 -3.30 34.50
CA ASN A 112 10.15 -3.81 34.86
C ASN A 112 9.03 -3.17 34.00
N LYS A 113 9.08 -1.87 33.70
CA LYS A 113 8.09 -1.22 32.82
C LYS A 113 8.20 -1.65 31.36
N VAL A 114 9.43 -1.86 30.88
CA VAL A 114 9.66 -2.49 29.57
C VAL A 114 9.11 -3.91 29.58
N TYR A 115 9.35 -4.68 30.64
CA TYR A 115 8.85 -6.03 30.83
C TYR A 115 7.31 -6.10 30.82
N GLU A 116 6.63 -5.23 31.57
CA GLU A 116 5.16 -5.13 31.59
C GLU A 116 4.58 -4.86 30.20
N ARG A 117 5.18 -3.92 29.45
CA ARG A 117 4.74 -3.65 28.06
C ARG A 117 5.04 -4.76 27.07
N LEU A 118 5.97 -5.66 27.37
CA LEU A 118 6.28 -6.82 26.52
C LEU A 118 5.28 -7.95 26.72
N ALA A 119 4.71 -8.06 27.91
CA ALA A 119 3.64 -9.01 28.20
C ALA A 119 2.38 -8.74 27.34
N ASP A 120 2.18 -7.50 26.88
CA ASP A 120 1.09 -7.11 25.98
C ASP A 120 1.26 -7.62 24.53
N TYR A 121 2.46 -8.09 24.14
CA TYR A 121 2.73 -8.62 22.80
C TYR A 121 2.67 -10.15 22.78
N GLU A 122 1.61 -10.71 22.18
CA GLU A 122 1.29 -12.15 22.15
C GLU A 122 2.45 -13.05 21.63
N ILE A 123 3.26 -12.54 20.69
CA ILE A 123 4.44 -13.25 20.15
C ILE A 123 5.63 -13.25 21.11
N LEU A 124 5.71 -12.28 22.03
CA LEU A 124 6.79 -12.15 23.02
C LEU A 124 6.45 -12.82 24.35
N ALA A 125 5.15 -12.98 24.65
CA ALA A 125 4.64 -13.73 25.81
C ALA A 125 5.17 -15.17 25.91
N LYS A 126 5.47 -15.83 24.78
CA LYS A 126 6.07 -17.18 24.78
C LYS A 126 7.55 -17.23 25.19
N TYR A 127 8.26 -16.10 25.15
CA TYR A 127 9.67 -15.99 25.54
C TYR A 127 9.83 -15.44 26.97
N LEU A 128 8.75 -14.88 27.55
CA LEU A 128 8.72 -14.37 28.92
C LEU A 128 9.19 -15.42 29.95
N PRO A 129 8.70 -16.68 29.95
CA PRO A 129 9.08 -17.66 30.97
C PRO A 129 10.58 -18.01 30.97
N TRP A 130 11.20 -18.04 29.79
CA TRP A 130 12.65 -18.25 29.66
C TRP A 130 13.43 -17.06 30.22
N TYR A 131 12.93 -15.84 29.99
CA TYR A 131 13.52 -14.61 30.50
C TYR A 131 13.37 -14.48 32.01
N GLU A 132 12.18 -14.73 32.55
CA GLU A 132 11.90 -14.73 34.01
C GLU A 132 12.82 -15.69 34.75
N LYS A 133 13.01 -16.90 34.19
CA LYS A 133 13.93 -17.88 34.73
C LYS A 133 15.37 -17.35 34.76
N ARG A 134 15.88 -16.84 33.64
CA ARG A 134 17.26 -16.29 33.58
C ARG A 134 17.44 -15.02 34.41
N TRP A 135 16.40 -14.20 34.55
CA TRP A 135 16.40 -12.96 35.33
C TRP A 135 16.39 -13.24 36.84
N SER A 136 15.63 -14.26 37.27
CA SER A 136 15.60 -14.71 38.67
C SER A 136 16.84 -15.50 39.08
N GLU A 137 17.47 -16.20 38.13
CA GLU A 137 18.75 -16.89 38.34
C GLU A 137 19.96 -15.93 38.34
N ALA A 138 19.81 -14.72 37.81
CA ALA A 138 20.87 -13.71 37.82
C ALA A 138 21.08 -13.17 39.25
N PRO A 139 22.32 -13.14 39.78
CA PRO A 139 22.59 -12.62 41.11
C PRO A 139 22.02 -11.20 41.26
N GLU A 140 21.46 -10.90 42.43
CA GLU A 140 20.71 -9.66 42.64
C GLU A 140 21.55 -8.40 42.33
N ASN A 141 22.87 -8.51 42.55
CA ASN A 141 23.88 -7.48 42.36
C ASN A 141 24.58 -7.53 40.98
N ASP A 142 24.26 -8.48 40.11
CA ASP A 142 24.87 -8.60 38.77
C ASP A 142 24.06 -7.81 37.74
N LEU A 143 24.13 -6.49 37.92
CA LEU A 143 23.48 -5.50 37.07
C LEU A 143 23.92 -5.63 35.61
N GLN A 144 25.17 -6.05 35.36
CA GLN A 144 25.71 -6.24 34.02
C GLN A 144 25.06 -7.44 33.29
N SER A 145 24.85 -8.56 33.98
CA SER A 145 24.12 -9.70 33.43
C SER A 145 22.65 -9.35 33.16
N LYS A 146 22.01 -8.60 34.06
CA LYS A 146 20.63 -8.09 33.86
C LYS A 146 20.54 -7.12 32.67
N MET A 147 21.49 -6.20 32.52
CA MET A 147 21.56 -5.28 31.36
C MET A 147 21.88 -6.00 30.05
N THR A 148 22.71 -7.05 30.08
CA THR A 148 23.00 -7.90 28.93
C THR A 148 21.76 -8.67 28.49
N LEU A 149 21.00 -9.21 29.45
CA LEU A 149 19.68 -9.82 29.22
C LEU A 149 18.70 -8.80 28.61
N ALA A 150 18.64 -7.57 29.13
CA ALA A 150 17.81 -6.50 28.57
C ALA A 150 18.23 -6.09 27.14
N GLY A 151 19.53 -6.10 26.82
CA GLY A 151 20.05 -5.84 25.48
C GLY A 151 19.71 -6.96 24.49
N VAL A 152 19.81 -8.21 24.92
CA VAL A 152 19.37 -9.40 24.15
C VAL A 152 17.86 -9.34 23.93
N LEU A 153 17.09 -8.98 24.96
CA LEU A 153 15.65 -8.76 24.86
C LEU A 153 15.31 -7.65 23.88
N THR A 154 16.02 -6.51 23.91
CA THR A 154 15.85 -5.40 22.95
C THR A 154 16.16 -5.83 21.51
N SER A 155 17.16 -6.71 21.33
CA SER A 155 17.45 -7.31 20.02
C SER A 155 16.36 -8.30 19.56
N HIS A 156 15.80 -9.09 20.48
CA HIS A 156 14.67 -9.98 20.20
C HIS A 156 13.39 -9.21 19.90
N ILE A 157 13.13 -8.13 20.63
CA ILE A 157 12.03 -7.19 20.37
C ILE A 157 12.21 -6.58 18.98
N ARG A 158 13.41 -6.11 18.64
CA ARG A 158 13.67 -5.55 17.32
C ARG A 158 13.47 -6.58 16.21
N THR A 159 13.87 -7.83 16.44
CA THR A 159 13.66 -8.92 15.48
C THR A 159 12.18 -9.28 15.39
N ALA A 160 11.48 -9.30 16.51
CA ALA A 160 10.04 -9.55 16.64
C ALA A 160 9.19 -8.40 16.08
N GLU A 161 9.63 -7.14 16.17
CA GLU A 161 9.01 -5.94 15.62
C GLU A 161 9.24 -5.83 14.12
N ILE A 162 10.45 -6.16 13.64
CA ILE A 162 10.73 -6.32 12.21
C ILE A 162 9.80 -7.40 11.68
N ALA A 163 9.75 -8.55 12.36
CA ALA A 163 8.80 -9.62 12.11
C ALA A 163 7.33 -9.14 12.16
N HIS A 164 6.93 -8.36 13.16
CA HIS A 164 5.56 -7.87 13.31
C HIS A 164 5.18 -6.85 12.23
N ARG A 165 6.13 -6.02 11.77
CA ARG A 165 5.96 -5.16 10.58
C ARG A 165 5.87 -6.01 9.30
N PHE A 166 6.67 -7.07 9.18
CA PHE A 166 6.53 -8.04 8.09
C PHE A 166 5.12 -8.71 8.08
N LEU A 167 4.58 -9.05 9.26
CA LEU A 167 3.23 -9.58 9.45
C LEU A 167 2.13 -8.55 9.16
N GLY A 168 2.26 -7.33 9.69
CA GLY A 168 1.21 -6.31 9.67
C GLY A 168 1.14 -5.49 8.37
N GLU A 169 2.28 -5.08 7.81
CA GLU A 169 2.33 -4.27 6.58
C GLU A 169 2.28 -5.13 5.30
N TYR A 170 2.77 -6.36 5.36
CA TYR A 170 3.00 -7.18 4.16
C TYR A 170 2.36 -8.57 4.22
N GLY A 171 1.71 -8.94 5.33
CA GLY A 171 1.04 -10.23 5.47
C GLY A 171 1.99 -11.43 5.33
N ALA A 172 3.29 -11.25 5.60
CA ALA A 172 4.27 -12.32 5.49
C ALA A 172 4.07 -13.32 6.64
N ASP A 173 3.86 -14.59 6.29
CA ASP A 173 3.66 -15.64 7.28
C ASP A 173 4.99 -16.06 7.88
N LEU A 174 5.28 -15.55 9.07
CA LEU A 174 6.49 -15.90 9.79
C LEU A 174 6.40 -17.26 10.48
N SER A 175 5.24 -17.94 10.43
CA SER A 175 5.20 -19.35 10.81
C SER A 175 6.04 -20.22 9.86
N TYR A 176 6.33 -19.74 8.64
CA TYR A 176 7.25 -20.37 7.68
C TYR A 176 8.72 -20.02 7.91
N ILE A 177 9.04 -19.00 8.71
CA ILE A 177 10.42 -18.80 9.19
C ILE A 177 10.64 -19.91 10.22
N PRO A 178 11.48 -20.93 9.92
CA PRO A 178 11.70 -22.02 10.85
C PRO A 178 12.12 -21.41 12.18
N ASN A 179 11.37 -21.70 13.24
CA ASN A 179 11.76 -21.28 14.57
C ASN A 179 13.11 -21.94 14.88
N TRP A 180 14.20 -21.21 14.71
CA TRP A 180 15.54 -21.74 14.93
C TRP A 180 15.70 -22.19 16.40
N TYR A 181 15.01 -21.51 17.32
CA TYR A 181 14.86 -21.91 18.71
C TYR A 181 14.00 -23.15 18.91
N GLY A 182 13.41 -23.73 17.86
CA GLY A 182 12.72 -25.02 17.90
C GLY A 182 13.57 -26.16 17.32
N HIS A 183 14.78 -25.88 16.83
CA HIS A 183 15.65 -26.93 16.28
C HIS A 183 16.18 -27.82 17.42
N PRO A 184 16.04 -29.16 17.36
CA PRO A 184 16.41 -30.07 18.45
C PRO A 184 17.85 -29.88 18.95
N LEU A 185 18.78 -29.63 18.01
CA LEU A 185 20.20 -29.45 18.32
C LEU A 185 20.58 -28.10 18.95
N VAL A 186 19.66 -27.12 18.97
CA VAL A 186 19.93 -25.81 19.60
C VAL A 186 19.84 -25.87 21.13
N HIS A 187 19.17 -26.89 21.67
CA HIS A 187 18.97 -27.08 23.12
C HIS A 187 19.72 -28.26 23.72
N THR A 188 20.49 -29.00 22.92
CA THR A 188 21.28 -30.12 23.44
C THR A 188 22.41 -29.61 24.33
N GLU A 189 22.38 -29.98 25.60
CA GLU A 189 23.45 -29.74 26.57
C GLU A 189 24.59 -30.74 26.28
N GLY A 190 25.42 -30.44 25.26
CA GLY A 190 26.53 -31.30 24.86
C GLY A 190 27.44 -30.64 23.84
N THR A 191 28.67 -31.16 23.70
CA THR A 191 29.58 -30.74 22.64
C THR A 191 28.99 -31.17 21.30
N ILE A 192 28.74 -30.22 20.40
CA ILE A 192 28.24 -30.49 19.05
C ILE A 192 29.37 -31.13 18.25
N TRP A 193 29.15 -32.35 17.77
CA TRP A 193 30.10 -33.07 16.92
C TRP A 193 30.03 -32.56 15.48
N ASP A 194 31.11 -32.76 14.70
CA ASP A 194 31.19 -32.28 13.31
C ASP A 194 30.02 -32.76 12.44
N SER A 195 29.53 -33.99 12.65
CA SER A 195 28.38 -34.54 11.93
C SER A 195 27.07 -33.78 12.25
N GLU A 196 26.83 -33.48 13.52
CA GLU A 196 25.66 -32.72 13.98
C GLU A 196 25.72 -31.27 13.49
N TRP A 197 26.93 -30.69 13.45
CA TRP A 197 27.16 -29.38 12.86
C TRP A 197 26.86 -29.34 11.37
N GLN A 198 27.23 -30.36 10.58
CA GLN A 198 26.91 -30.38 9.15
C GLN A 198 25.39 -30.42 8.91
N ASP A 199 24.64 -31.16 9.72
CA ASP A 199 23.18 -31.23 9.62
C ASP A 199 22.52 -29.88 9.94
N MET A 200 22.97 -29.22 11.03
CA MET A 200 22.53 -27.86 11.36
C MET A 200 22.88 -26.87 10.25
N LYS A 201 24.10 -26.93 9.72
CA LYS A 201 24.61 -26.02 8.70
C LYS A 201 23.76 -26.04 7.44
N LEU A 202 23.31 -27.21 6.97
CA LEU A 202 22.45 -27.30 5.79
C LEU A 202 21.10 -26.59 6.00
N ILE A 203 20.50 -26.72 7.18
CA ILE A 203 19.24 -26.05 7.52
C ILE A 203 19.47 -24.54 7.65
N MET A 204 20.58 -24.11 8.27
CA MET A 204 20.97 -22.69 8.34
C MET A 204 21.15 -22.09 6.95
N ILE A 205 21.85 -22.78 6.04
CA ILE A 205 22.07 -22.31 4.66
C ILE A 205 20.73 -22.09 3.95
N ARG A 206 19.84 -23.10 3.98
CA ARG A 206 18.50 -22.97 3.38
C ARG A 206 17.72 -21.80 3.97
N HIS A 207 17.81 -21.62 5.29
CA HIS A 207 17.18 -20.51 5.98
C HIS A 207 17.74 -19.15 5.56
N PHE A 208 19.06 -19.00 5.52
CA PHE A 208 19.71 -17.78 5.07
C PHE A 208 19.44 -17.46 3.61
N ASP A 209 19.37 -18.47 2.74
CA ASP A 209 19.00 -18.30 1.34
C ASP A 209 17.55 -17.82 1.19
N GLN A 210 16.62 -18.35 1.99
CA GLN A 210 15.25 -17.86 2.06
C GLN A 210 15.19 -16.41 2.57
N LEU A 211 15.86 -16.09 3.66
CA LEU A 211 15.94 -14.71 4.18
C LEU A 211 16.57 -13.76 3.15
N ARG A 212 17.60 -14.20 2.43
CA ARG A 212 18.24 -13.43 1.36
C ARG A 212 17.26 -13.21 0.20
N SER A 213 16.48 -14.21 -0.17
CA SER A 213 15.42 -14.09 -1.18
C SER A 213 14.38 -13.05 -0.76
N ILE A 214 13.83 -13.16 0.46
CA ILE A 214 12.85 -12.21 1.01
C ILE A 214 13.42 -10.79 1.07
N THR A 215 14.66 -10.65 1.55
CA THR A 215 15.34 -9.34 1.63
C THR A 215 15.54 -8.74 0.25
N THR A 216 15.86 -9.58 -0.75
CA THR A 216 16.03 -9.15 -2.13
C THR A 216 14.70 -8.70 -2.75
N GLU A 217 13.62 -9.46 -2.55
CA GLU A 217 12.27 -9.09 -3.01
C GLU A 217 11.78 -7.81 -2.34
N HIS A 218 12.00 -7.65 -1.04
CA HIS A 218 11.67 -6.43 -0.32
C HIS A 218 12.48 -5.22 -0.83
N ALA A 219 13.78 -5.40 -1.08
CA ALA A 219 14.60 -4.36 -1.67
C ALA A 219 14.07 -3.94 -3.06
N LYS A 220 13.67 -4.92 -3.89
CA LYS A 220 13.04 -4.65 -5.20
C LYS A 220 11.70 -3.94 -5.05
N LEU A 221 10.84 -4.38 -4.15
CA LEU A 221 9.54 -3.76 -3.89
C LEU A 221 9.68 -2.31 -3.40
N LYS A 222 10.68 -2.03 -2.55
CA LYS A 222 10.99 -0.67 -2.09
C LYS A 222 11.40 0.26 -3.25
N ILE A 223 12.19 -0.26 -4.18
CA ILE A 223 12.58 0.46 -5.40
C ILE A 223 11.34 0.72 -6.27
N LEU A 224 10.52 -0.31 -6.52
CA LEU A 224 9.28 -0.18 -7.29
C LEU A 224 8.31 0.83 -6.67
N ASN A 225 8.07 0.76 -5.37
CA ASN A 225 7.19 1.70 -4.67
C ASN A 225 7.65 3.15 -4.80
N ARG A 226 8.97 3.38 -4.81
CA ARG A 226 9.54 4.70 -5.08
C ARG A 226 9.29 5.13 -6.53
N GLN A 227 9.49 4.24 -7.50
CA GLN A 227 9.23 4.54 -8.91
C GLN A 227 7.75 4.83 -9.17
N ILE A 228 6.85 4.02 -8.60
CA ILE A 228 5.40 4.22 -8.67
C ILE A 228 5.01 5.57 -8.04
N TYR A 229 5.61 5.94 -6.91
CA TYR A 229 5.38 7.25 -6.29
C TYR A 229 5.77 8.41 -7.22
N LEU A 230 6.92 8.31 -7.89
CA LEU A 230 7.36 9.32 -8.85
C LEU A 230 6.41 9.41 -10.05
N ALA A 231 6.03 8.26 -10.63
CA ALA A 231 5.06 8.21 -11.73
C ALA A 231 3.70 8.80 -11.32
N THR A 232 3.23 8.51 -10.11
CA THR A 232 2.00 9.10 -9.53
C THR A 232 2.11 10.63 -9.50
N ARG A 233 3.24 11.18 -9.03
CA ARG A 233 3.46 12.63 -8.99
C ARG A 233 3.47 13.26 -10.37
N THR A 234 4.05 12.59 -11.38
CA THR A 234 4.03 13.06 -12.77
C THR A 234 2.58 13.12 -13.29
N ILE A 235 1.81 12.05 -13.08
CA ILE A 235 0.39 12.01 -13.46
C ILE A 235 -0.38 13.15 -12.76
N ASP A 236 -0.19 13.33 -11.45
CA ASP A 236 -0.85 14.41 -10.69
C ASP A 236 -0.49 15.81 -11.23
N ALA A 237 0.78 16.02 -11.63
CA ALA A 237 1.22 17.27 -12.23
C ALA A 237 0.53 17.53 -13.58
N MET A 238 0.38 16.48 -14.39
CA MET A 238 -0.33 16.55 -15.68
C MET A 238 -1.85 16.75 -15.53
N VAL A 239 -2.46 16.22 -14.46
CA VAL A 239 -3.87 16.53 -14.16
C VAL A 239 -4.01 17.99 -13.75
N LYS A 240 -3.07 18.53 -12.97
CA LYS A 240 -3.09 19.93 -12.51
C LYS A 240 -2.87 20.94 -13.64
N ASN A 241 -2.01 20.63 -14.61
CA ASN A 241 -1.74 21.51 -15.74
C ASN A 241 -2.75 21.36 -16.89
N GLY A 242 -3.70 20.42 -16.78
CA GLY A 242 -4.75 20.18 -17.78
C GLY A 242 -4.33 19.29 -18.95
N ALA A 243 -3.12 18.72 -18.95
CA ALA A 243 -2.69 17.76 -19.96
C ALA A 243 -3.42 16.41 -19.85
N LEU A 244 -3.93 16.07 -18.66
CA LEU A 244 -4.82 14.94 -18.43
C LEU A 244 -6.14 15.42 -17.78
N PRO A 245 -7.26 14.72 -18.00
CA PRO A 245 -8.52 15.05 -17.34
C PRO A 245 -8.43 14.78 -15.83
N LYS A 246 -9.40 15.26 -15.06
CA LYS A 246 -9.47 14.98 -13.62
C LYS A 246 -9.59 13.48 -13.36
N LEU A 247 -8.56 12.89 -12.76
CA LEU A 247 -8.49 11.47 -12.41
C LEU A 247 -8.86 11.24 -10.94
N THR A 248 -9.46 10.09 -10.66
CA THR A 248 -9.61 9.59 -9.29
C THR A 248 -8.43 8.66 -8.95
N SER A 249 -8.13 8.48 -7.65
CA SER A 249 -7.03 7.61 -7.18
C SER A 249 -7.02 6.21 -7.81
N PRO A 250 -8.17 5.50 -7.92
CA PRO A 250 -8.20 4.17 -8.55
C PRO A 250 -7.84 4.18 -10.04
N MET A 251 -8.09 5.27 -10.77
CA MET A 251 -7.70 5.38 -12.17
C MET A 251 -6.19 5.53 -12.35
N VAL A 252 -5.53 6.19 -11.41
CA VAL A 252 -4.07 6.29 -11.43
C VAL A 252 -3.45 4.89 -11.33
N ALA A 253 -4.01 4.02 -10.48
CA ALA A 253 -3.61 2.63 -10.39
C ALA A 253 -3.76 1.90 -11.74
N ASP A 254 -4.88 2.11 -12.44
CA ASP A 254 -5.08 1.50 -13.76
C ASP A 254 -4.09 1.97 -14.82
N ILE A 255 -3.84 3.28 -14.89
CA ILE A 255 -2.86 3.85 -15.83
C ILE A 255 -1.48 3.24 -15.56
N LEU A 256 -1.10 3.14 -14.29
CA LEU A 256 0.17 2.54 -13.90
C LEU A 256 0.28 1.06 -14.30
N LEU A 257 -0.85 0.34 -14.38
CA LEU A 257 -0.93 -1.06 -14.80
C LEU A 257 -0.99 -1.24 -16.32
N VAL A 258 -1.01 -0.17 -17.11
CA VAL A 258 -0.87 -0.26 -18.57
C VAL A 258 0.54 -0.80 -18.89
N PRO A 259 0.71 -1.82 -19.75
CA PRO A 259 2.01 -2.44 -20.02
C PRO A 259 3.11 -1.47 -20.47
N GLU A 260 2.76 -0.41 -21.20
CA GLU A 260 3.65 0.67 -21.62
C GLU A 260 4.20 1.44 -20.40
N VAL A 261 3.32 1.82 -19.47
CA VAL A 261 3.69 2.51 -18.23
C VAL A 261 4.47 1.57 -17.31
N GLU A 262 4.03 0.32 -17.16
CA GLU A 262 4.75 -0.69 -16.38
C GLU A 262 6.18 -0.87 -16.88
N ARG A 263 6.39 -0.98 -18.21
CA ARG A 263 7.73 -1.08 -18.81
C ARG A 263 8.58 0.14 -18.48
N LEU A 264 8.02 1.34 -18.64
CA LEU A 264 8.72 2.60 -18.36
C LEU A 264 9.12 2.70 -16.88
N VAL A 265 8.18 2.47 -15.96
CA VAL A 265 8.40 2.57 -14.52
C VAL A 265 9.35 1.46 -14.03
N SER A 266 9.17 0.22 -14.48
CA SER A 266 9.97 -0.94 -14.04
C SER A 266 11.40 -0.95 -14.55
N LEU A 267 11.64 -0.45 -15.78
CA LEU A 267 12.99 -0.43 -16.34
C LEU A 267 13.94 0.50 -15.56
N GLY A 268 13.41 1.44 -14.77
CA GLY A 268 14.22 2.44 -14.04
C GLY A 268 15.11 3.32 -14.92
N ARG A 269 15.08 3.11 -16.25
CA ARG A 269 15.90 3.78 -17.26
C ARG A 269 15.62 5.28 -17.33
N LEU A 270 14.47 5.70 -16.84
CA LEU A 270 14.07 7.10 -16.87
C LEU A 270 14.88 7.97 -15.92
N LEU A 271 15.61 7.39 -14.96
CA LEU A 271 16.32 8.21 -13.99
C LEU A 271 17.78 8.44 -14.29
N GLY A 272 18.50 7.63 -15.08
CA GLY A 272 19.94 7.82 -15.34
C GLY A 272 20.84 7.99 -14.10
N VAL A 273 20.26 7.87 -12.90
CA VAL A 273 20.84 8.25 -11.62
C VAL A 273 21.18 6.94 -10.91
N PRO A 274 22.48 6.70 -10.65
CA PRO A 274 22.90 5.59 -9.81
C PRO A 274 22.13 5.63 -8.50
N LEU A 275 21.39 4.56 -8.20
CA LEU A 275 20.38 4.47 -7.14
C LEU A 275 20.87 4.77 -5.70
N ILE A 276 22.17 5.03 -5.49
CA ILE A 276 22.82 4.78 -4.22
C ILE A 276 23.32 6.03 -3.48
N THR A 277 23.55 7.20 -4.12
CA THR A 277 24.27 8.28 -3.39
C THR A 277 23.73 9.71 -3.47
N SER A 278 22.92 10.09 -4.46
CA SER A 278 22.35 11.44 -4.50
C SER A 278 20.91 11.45 -3.99
N LYS A 279 20.61 12.35 -3.05
CA LYS A 279 19.23 12.73 -2.75
C LYS A 279 18.60 13.16 -4.09
N PRO A 280 17.48 12.54 -4.52
CA PRO A 280 16.82 12.98 -5.72
C PRO A 280 16.49 14.46 -5.55
N SER A 281 17.00 15.29 -6.45
CA SER A 281 16.52 16.67 -6.60
C SER A 281 15.01 16.58 -6.81
N GLU A 282 14.22 17.17 -5.90
CA GLU A 282 12.77 16.97 -5.83
C GLU A 282 11.97 17.53 -7.02
N SER A 283 12.62 18.07 -8.06
CA SER A 283 12.02 19.14 -8.85
C SER A 283 11.71 18.84 -10.31
N THR A 284 12.18 17.75 -10.93
CA THR A 284 11.92 17.54 -12.37
C THR A 284 11.10 16.28 -12.61
N PRO A 285 9.85 16.43 -13.10
CA PRO A 285 9.10 15.34 -13.70
C PRO A 285 9.92 14.63 -14.77
N ASP A 286 9.57 13.38 -15.00
CA ASP A 286 10.22 12.55 -16.00
C ASP A 286 9.64 12.84 -17.39
N PRO A 287 10.43 13.43 -18.32
CA PRO A 287 9.92 13.89 -19.62
C PRO A 287 9.40 12.72 -20.47
N GLY A 288 9.96 11.52 -20.34
CA GLY A 288 9.54 10.38 -21.14
C GLY A 288 8.13 9.89 -20.80
N LEU A 289 7.70 10.04 -19.54
CA LEU A 289 6.36 9.67 -19.12
C LEU A 289 5.34 10.75 -19.51
N GLU A 290 5.72 12.03 -19.44
CA GLU A 290 4.85 13.16 -19.82
C GLU A 290 4.46 13.12 -21.30
N ASP A 291 5.39 12.78 -22.19
CA ASP A 291 5.13 12.69 -23.63
C ASP A 291 4.21 11.52 -24.00
N LEU A 292 4.27 10.40 -23.26
CA LEU A 292 3.55 9.17 -23.60
C LEU A 292 2.15 9.11 -22.99
N LEU A 293 1.95 9.74 -21.83
CA LEU A 293 0.71 9.62 -21.05
C LEU A 293 -0.56 10.06 -21.79
N PRO A 294 -0.61 11.13 -22.60
CA PRO A 294 -1.83 11.52 -23.31
C PRO A 294 -2.29 10.45 -24.30
N MET A 295 -1.36 9.87 -25.07
CA MET A 295 -1.67 8.80 -26.02
C MET A 295 -2.06 7.49 -25.32
N ILE A 296 -1.39 7.15 -24.21
CA ILE A 296 -1.79 6.02 -23.37
C ILE A 296 -3.20 6.23 -22.82
N TRP A 297 -3.52 7.44 -22.37
CA TRP A 297 -4.81 7.77 -21.79
C TRP A 297 -5.96 7.57 -22.79
N GLU A 298 -5.82 8.08 -24.01
CA GLU A 298 -6.83 7.89 -25.06
C GLU A 298 -7.06 6.41 -25.37
N THR A 299 -5.98 5.66 -25.56
CA THR A 299 -6.03 4.21 -25.83
C THR A 299 -6.63 3.44 -24.66
N PHE A 300 -6.26 3.81 -23.44
CA PHE A 300 -6.75 3.21 -22.21
C PHE A 300 -8.26 3.41 -22.07
N ILE A 301 -8.75 4.62 -22.26
CA ILE A 301 -10.17 4.96 -22.14
C ILE A 301 -10.99 4.24 -23.22
N HIS A 302 -10.50 4.23 -24.46
CA HIS A 302 -11.14 3.50 -25.55
C HIS A 302 -11.29 2.02 -25.21
N ARG A 303 -10.22 1.37 -24.73
CA ARG A 303 -10.24 -0.04 -24.32
C ARG A 303 -11.18 -0.31 -23.15
N ARG A 304 -11.33 0.63 -22.22
CA ARG A 304 -12.30 0.50 -21.10
C ARG A 304 -13.74 0.58 -21.60
N CYS A 305 -14.02 1.45 -22.56
CA CYS A 305 -15.33 1.49 -23.22
C CYS A 305 -15.62 0.16 -23.91
N GLU A 306 -14.69 -0.41 -24.68
CA GLU A 306 -14.85 -1.74 -25.30
C GLU A 306 -15.13 -2.83 -24.25
N GLN A 307 -14.36 -2.85 -23.15
CA GLN A 307 -14.54 -3.82 -22.07
C GLN A 307 -15.89 -3.66 -21.36
N LEU A 308 -16.36 -2.42 -21.17
CA LEU A 308 -17.67 -2.12 -20.61
C LEU A 308 -18.78 -2.65 -21.53
N LEU A 309 -18.69 -2.35 -22.83
CA LEU A 309 -19.69 -2.80 -23.80
C LEU A 309 -19.71 -4.32 -23.92
N SER A 310 -18.54 -4.98 -23.90
CA SER A 310 -18.44 -6.43 -23.95
C SER A 310 -19.07 -7.14 -22.73
N SER A 311 -19.21 -6.46 -21.60
CA SER A 311 -19.75 -7.06 -20.37
C SER A 311 -21.25 -6.83 -20.17
N ILE A 312 -21.85 -5.91 -20.94
CA ILE A 312 -23.28 -5.63 -20.86
C ILE A 312 -24.05 -6.62 -21.76
N GLU A 313 -25.13 -7.20 -21.24
CA GLU A 313 -25.95 -8.20 -21.92
C GLU A 313 -26.54 -7.73 -23.28
N ARG A 314 -26.98 -8.69 -24.10
CA ARG A 314 -27.63 -8.47 -25.41
C ARG A 314 -28.91 -7.64 -25.25
N GLY A 315 -28.83 -6.36 -25.58
CA GLY A 315 -29.97 -5.42 -25.60
C GLY A 315 -29.55 -3.97 -25.90
N THR A 316 -28.34 -3.77 -26.41
CA THR A 316 -27.61 -2.49 -26.36
C THR A 316 -27.08 -2.07 -27.73
N ALA A 317 -27.68 -2.56 -28.81
CA ALA A 317 -27.22 -2.31 -30.18
C ALA A 317 -26.96 -0.82 -30.42
N THR A 318 -27.86 0.07 -29.96
CA THR A 318 -27.68 1.51 -30.10
C THR A 318 -26.45 2.06 -29.36
N ILE A 319 -26.11 1.56 -28.16
CA ILE A 319 -24.90 2.01 -27.46
C ILE A 319 -23.63 1.53 -28.19
N PHE A 320 -23.66 0.32 -28.74
CA PHE A 320 -22.60 -0.18 -29.60
C PHE A 320 -22.44 0.67 -30.87
N ASP A 321 -23.55 1.03 -31.53
CA ASP A 321 -23.55 1.88 -32.71
C ASP A 321 -23.01 3.28 -32.38
N ILE A 322 -23.44 3.88 -31.26
CA ILE A 322 -22.90 5.16 -30.75
C ILE A 322 -21.39 5.07 -30.59
N PHE A 323 -20.89 4.03 -29.91
CA PHE A 323 -19.45 3.88 -29.68
C PHE A 323 -18.68 3.62 -30.98
N LYS A 324 -19.23 2.85 -31.90
CA LYS A 324 -18.62 2.55 -33.19
C LYS A 324 -18.50 3.79 -34.07
N GLU A 325 -19.55 4.61 -34.14
CA GLU A 325 -19.57 5.82 -34.97
C GLU A 325 -18.78 6.98 -34.34
N ARG A 326 -18.79 7.13 -33.01
CA ARG A 326 -18.16 8.27 -32.32
C ARG A 326 -16.78 7.97 -31.71
N GLY A 327 -16.44 6.70 -31.50
CA GLY A 327 -15.24 6.28 -30.77
C GLY A 327 -15.26 6.59 -29.27
N THR A 328 -16.38 7.08 -28.74
CA THR A 328 -16.57 7.49 -27.34
C THR A 328 -18.00 7.24 -26.87
N LEU A 329 -18.17 7.10 -25.56
CA LEU A 329 -19.48 7.01 -24.90
C LEU A 329 -19.98 8.36 -24.37
N ASP A 330 -19.31 9.47 -24.72
CA ASP A 330 -19.79 10.82 -24.44
C ASP A 330 -21.00 11.17 -25.33
N HIS A 331 -22.15 10.64 -24.94
CA HIS A 331 -23.41 10.71 -25.69
C HIS A 331 -24.62 10.77 -24.74
N PRO A 332 -25.66 11.58 -25.02
CA PRO A 332 -26.82 11.75 -24.14
C PRO A 332 -27.54 10.44 -23.76
N ALA A 333 -27.58 9.49 -24.70
CA ALA A 333 -28.20 8.18 -24.54
C ALA A 333 -27.32 7.14 -23.83
N ALA A 334 -26.01 7.39 -23.66
CA ALA A 334 -25.09 6.46 -23.01
C ALA A 334 -25.20 6.54 -21.48
N VAL A 335 -26.34 6.08 -20.97
CA VAL A 335 -26.68 6.05 -19.55
C VAL A 335 -26.58 4.63 -19.04
N PHE A 336 -25.84 4.47 -17.94
CA PHE A 336 -25.61 3.19 -17.29
C PHE A 336 -26.15 3.23 -15.86
N PHE A 337 -26.37 2.07 -15.28
CA PHE A 337 -26.56 1.96 -13.84
C PHE A 337 -25.64 0.91 -13.24
N CYS A 338 -25.16 1.18 -12.03
CA CYS A 338 -24.35 0.25 -11.26
C CYS A 338 -25.25 -0.69 -10.48
N THR A 339 -25.19 -2.00 -10.75
CA THR A 339 -25.95 -3.03 -10.03
C THR A 339 -25.51 -3.21 -8.58
N THR A 340 -24.36 -2.68 -8.17
CA THR A 340 -23.84 -2.81 -6.81
C THR A 340 -24.35 -1.71 -5.88
N CYS A 341 -24.32 -0.45 -6.31
CA CYS A 341 -24.77 0.69 -5.49
C CYS A 341 -26.05 1.36 -6.02
N SER A 342 -26.60 0.88 -7.13
CA SER A 342 -27.77 1.43 -7.82
C SER A 342 -27.61 2.86 -8.37
N ASP A 343 -26.39 3.40 -8.41
CA ASP A 343 -26.14 4.73 -8.98
C ASP A 343 -26.39 4.75 -10.49
N VAL A 344 -26.98 5.85 -10.97
CA VAL A 344 -27.05 6.20 -12.40
C VAL A 344 -25.77 6.93 -12.81
N LEU A 345 -25.16 6.46 -13.89
CA LEU A 345 -23.83 6.84 -14.31
C LEU A 345 -23.84 7.20 -15.79
N ASP A 346 -23.40 8.42 -16.08
CA ASP A 346 -23.08 8.87 -17.43
C ASP A 346 -21.58 8.66 -17.72
N TYR A 347 -21.17 8.77 -18.97
CA TYR A 347 -19.75 8.86 -19.30
C TYR A 347 -19.18 10.24 -18.88
N PRO A 348 -17.92 10.35 -18.38
CA PRO A 348 -17.00 9.26 -18.04
C PRO A 348 -17.24 8.67 -16.65
N ARG A 349 -18.24 9.10 -15.88
CA ARG A 349 -18.46 8.62 -14.50
C ARG A 349 -18.58 7.09 -14.41
N VAL A 350 -19.17 6.42 -15.41
CA VAL A 350 -19.30 4.94 -15.43
C VAL A 350 -17.94 4.22 -15.36
N ILE A 351 -16.93 4.69 -16.10
CA ILE A 351 -15.59 4.10 -16.08
C ILE A 351 -14.77 4.52 -14.85
N MET A 352 -15.14 5.61 -14.18
CA MET A 352 -14.47 6.10 -12.97
C MET A 352 -15.15 5.65 -11.67
N HIS A 353 -16.22 4.86 -11.77
CA HIS A 353 -17.08 4.59 -10.65
C HIS A 353 -16.42 3.63 -9.66
N ALA A 354 -16.47 3.95 -8.36
CA ALA A 354 -15.76 3.21 -7.31
C ALA A 354 -16.10 1.71 -7.28
N CYS A 355 -17.34 1.32 -7.61
CA CYS A 355 -17.71 -0.09 -7.67
C CYS A 355 -17.02 -0.87 -8.81
N SER A 356 -16.30 -0.25 -9.76
CA SER A 356 -15.42 -0.97 -10.69
C SER A 356 -14.15 -1.52 -10.04
N TYR A 357 -13.83 -0.99 -8.86
CA TYR A 357 -12.59 -1.23 -8.16
C TYR A 357 -12.91 -2.10 -6.94
N SER A 358 -12.57 -3.39 -7.03
CA SER A 358 -12.70 -4.24 -5.85
C SER A 358 -11.66 -3.80 -4.82
N PRO A 359 -12.05 -3.55 -3.56
CA PRO A 359 -11.07 -3.32 -2.51
C PRO A 359 -10.14 -4.53 -2.48
N VAL A 360 -8.83 -4.27 -2.37
CA VAL A 360 -7.91 -5.38 -2.11
C VAL A 360 -8.31 -5.92 -0.75
N SER A 361 -8.81 -7.15 -0.71
CA SER A 361 -9.11 -7.80 0.56
C SER A 361 -7.85 -7.70 1.41
N SER A 362 -7.96 -7.04 2.56
CA SER A 362 -6.91 -6.98 3.57
C SER A 362 -6.66 -8.35 4.20
N ALA A 363 -7.30 -9.42 3.69
CA ALA A 363 -6.96 -10.79 4.01
C ALA A 363 -5.43 -10.92 3.92
N PRO A 364 -4.76 -11.10 5.07
CA PRO A 364 -3.33 -11.13 5.10
C PRO A 364 -2.89 -12.29 4.20
N LEU A 365 -1.89 -12.06 3.36
CA LEU A 365 -1.36 -13.00 2.34
C LEU A 365 -0.86 -14.35 2.92
N LEU A 366 -1.11 -14.57 4.20
CA LEU A 366 -0.60 -15.59 5.11
C LEU A 366 -0.87 -17.04 4.71
N LYS A 367 -1.76 -17.37 3.75
CA LYS A 367 -2.21 -18.77 3.65
C LYS A 367 -2.12 -19.47 2.31
N SER A 368 -1.73 -18.85 1.20
CA SER A 368 -1.65 -19.65 -0.02
C SER A 368 -0.83 -19.03 -1.14
N LYS A 369 0.28 -19.71 -1.44
CA LYS A 369 1.01 -19.77 -2.71
C LYS A 369 1.98 -18.61 -2.98
N PRO A 370 3.15 -18.90 -3.61
CA PRO A 370 4.09 -17.88 -4.06
C PRO A 370 3.33 -16.83 -4.87
N VAL A 371 3.57 -15.55 -4.59
CA VAL A 371 2.87 -14.39 -5.17
C VAL A 371 2.63 -14.63 -6.66
N PRO A 372 1.42 -15.05 -7.08
CA PRO A 372 1.19 -15.33 -8.48
C PRO A 372 0.87 -14.00 -9.14
N LYS A 373 1.65 -13.64 -10.18
CA LYS A 373 1.52 -12.45 -11.06
C LYS A 373 2.40 -11.25 -10.62
N PRO A 374 2.80 -10.35 -11.55
CA PRO A 374 4.06 -9.64 -11.45
C PRO A 374 4.12 -8.70 -10.23
N MET A 375 5.28 -8.69 -9.58
CA MET A 375 5.60 -7.87 -8.39
C MET A 375 5.23 -6.40 -8.55
N TYR A 376 5.31 -5.87 -9.78
CA TYR A 376 4.87 -4.52 -10.12
C TYR A 376 3.38 -4.30 -9.88
N ALA A 377 2.53 -5.18 -10.43
CA ALA A 377 1.08 -5.07 -10.24
C ALA A 377 0.68 -5.20 -8.76
N HIS A 378 1.41 -6.02 -8.00
CA HIS A 378 1.25 -6.09 -6.55
C HIS A 378 1.61 -4.76 -5.88
N ALA A 379 2.77 -4.18 -6.21
CA ALA A 379 3.20 -2.89 -5.67
C ALA A 379 2.19 -1.76 -5.93
N VAL A 380 1.63 -1.70 -7.14
CA VAL A 380 0.56 -0.74 -7.49
C VAL A 380 -0.68 -0.98 -6.62
N ARG A 381 -1.21 -2.21 -6.58
CA ARG A 381 -2.40 -2.53 -5.77
C ARG A 381 -2.22 -2.22 -4.29
N SER A 382 -1.08 -2.60 -3.71
CA SER A 382 -0.76 -2.34 -2.30
C SER A 382 -0.70 -0.84 -2.00
N ARG A 383 -0.18 -0.04 -2.93
CA ARG A 383 -0.12 1.42 -2.78
C ARG A 383 -1.49 2.10 -2.84
N PHE A 384 -2.36 1.67 -3.75
CA PHE A 384 -3.65 2.32 -3.99
C PHE A 384 -4.83 1.66 -3.26
N GLY A 385 -4.63 0.51 -2.60
CA GLY A 385 -5.66 -0.20 -1.85
C GLY A 385 -6.80 -0.77 -2.70
N CYS A 386 -6.65 -0.82 -4.02
CA CYS A 386 -7.68 -1.27 -4.95
C CYS A 386 -7.12 -2.20 -6.03
N ALA A 387 -7.96 -3.11 -6.52
CA ALA A 387 -7.69 -3.88 -7.72
C ALA A 387 -7.82 -2.99 -8.97
N ALA A 388 -7.28 -3.45 -10.10
CA ALA A 388 -7.51 -2.81 -11.39
C ALA A 388 -9.01 -2.80 -11.72
N TRP A 389 -9.45 -1.80 -12.47
CA TRP A 389 -10.82 -1.73 -12.97
C TRP A 389 -11.18 -3.01 -13.72
N SER A 390 -12.40 -3.48 -13.45
CA SER A 390 -12.98 -4.63 -14.12
C SER A 390 -14.45 -4.33 -14.44
N SER A 391 -14.88 -4.71 -15.64
CA SER A 391 -16.26 -4.55 -16.09
C SER A 391 -17.20 -5.63 -15.56
N SER A 392 -16.79 -6.39 -14.54
CA SER A 392 -17.37 -7.65 -14.07
C SER A 392 -18.88 -7.54 -13.81
N SER A 393 -19.74 -7.76 -14.81
CA SER A 393 -21.23 -7.74 -14.77
C SER A 393 -21.91 -6.67 -13.89
N ARG A 394 -21.18 -5.61 -13.50
CA ARG A 394 -21.62 -4.63 -12.50
C ARG A 394 -22.43 -3.52 -13.14
N TYR A 395 -22.28 -3.34 -14.44
CA TYR A 395 -22.93 -2.28 -15.19
C TYR A 395 -23.96 -2.87 -16.12
N ARG A 396 -25.07 -2.15 -16.24
CA ARG A 396 -26.12 -2.41 -17.22
C ARG A 396 -26.49 -1.08 -17.87
N VAL A 397 -26.95 -1.15 -19.11
CA VAL A 397 -27.58 0.00 -19.74
C VAL A 397 -28.84 0.36 -18.98
N HIS A 398 -29.04 1.66 -18.76
CA HIS A 398 -30.20 2.15 -18.03
C HIS A 398 -31.50 1.81 -18.81
N PRO A 399 -32.56 1.31 -18.14
CA PRO A 399 -33.83 1.00 -18.81
C PRO A 399 -34.50 2.18 -19.54
N ALA A 400 -34.11 3.41 -19.18
CA ALA A 400 -34.57 4.63 -19.86
C ALA A 400 -33.99 4.85 -21.26
N LEU A 401 -33.07 3.99 -21.75
CA LEU A 401 -32.42 4.15 -23.05
C LEU A 401 -33.42 4.41 -24.18
N ASP A 402 -34.44 3.56 -24.33
CA ASP A 402 -35.42 3.68 -25.41
C ASP A 402 -36.18 5.00 -25.37
N ARG A 403 -36.46 5.50 -24.16
CA ARG A 403 -37.12 6.79 -23.94
C ARG A 403 -36.22 7.97 -24.27
N ILE A 404 -34.93 7.87 -23.95
CA ILE A 404 -33.95 8.88 -24.31
C ILE A 404 -33.75 8.89 -25.83
N ILE A 405 -33.71 7.73 -26.49
CA ILE A 405 -33.68 7.62 -27.95
C ILE A 405 -34.92 8.28 -28.57
N ALA A 406 -36.11 7.99 -28.04
CA ALA A 406 -37.35 8.61 -28.50
C ALA A 406 -37.34 10.13 -28.29
N LEU A 407 -36.83 10.60 -27.16
CA LEU A 407 -36.62 12.02 -26.88
C LEU A 407 -35.68 12.68 -27.89
N MET A 408 -34.54 12.05 -28.20
CA MET A 408 -33.60 12.56 -29.21
C MET A 408 -34.25 12.67 -30.59
N LYS A 409 -34.97 11.61 -31.02
CA LYS A 409 -35.74 11.63 -32.28
C LYS A 409 -36.79 12.73 -32.27
N ALA A 410 -37.43 12.97 -31.12
CA ALA A 410 -38.40 14.05 -30.99
C ALA A 410 -37.75 15.43 -31.14
N CYS A 411 -36.54 15.62 -30.61
CA CYS A 411 -35.79 16.84 -30.86
C CYS A 411 -35.26 16.97 -32.31
N GLY A 412 -35.54 16.01 -33.20
CA GLY A 412 -34.98 15.98 -34.55
C GLY A 412 -33.48 15.68 -34.57
N VAL A 413 -32.96 15.07 -33.50
CA VAL A 413 -31.55 14.73 -33.34
C VAL A 413 -31.36 13.23 -33.54
N ASP A 414 -30.38 12.85 -34.36
CA ASP A 414 -30.07 11.44 -34.61
C ASP A 414 -29.55 10.75 -33.32
N PRO A 415 -30.15 9.63 -32.88
CA PRO A 415 -29.77 8.98 -31.62
C PRO A 415 -28.40 8.31 -31.60
N VAL A 416 -27.73 8.16 -32.75
CA VAL A 416 -26.42 7.52 -32.84
C VAL A 416 -25.31 8.57 -32.90
N THR A 417 -25.51 9.61 -33.69
CA THR A 417 -24.51 10.64 -33.99
C THR A 417 -24.75 11.96 -33.25
N GLY A 418 -25.94 12.18 -32.71
CA GLY A 418 -26.33 13.42 -32.04
C GLY A 418 -25.52 13.75 -30.79
N SER A 419 -25.34 15.04 -30.52
CA SER A 419 -24.63 15.53 -29.34
C SER A 419 -25.56 16.29 -28.38
N VAL A 420 -25.05 16.54 -27.18
CA VAL A 420 -25.65 17.46 -26.19
C VAL A 420 -25.85 18.86 -26.80
N VAL A 421 -24.93 19.32 -27.65
CA VAL A 421 -25.00 20.62 -28.32
C VAL A 421 -26.18 20.67 -29.31
N ASP A 422 -26.41 19.58 -30.06
CA ASP A 422 -27.52 19.50 -31.01
C ASP A 422 -28.87 19.52 -30.30
N LEU A 423 -29.00 18.81 -29.18
CA LEU A 423 -30.22 18.82 -28.35
C LEU A 423 -30.49 20.20 -27.75
N ASN A 424 -29.45 20.89 -27.28
CA ASN A 424 -29.56 22.27 -26.79
C ASN A 424 -29.99 23.23 -27.91
N LYS A 425 -29.48 23.05 -29.12
CA LYS A 425 -29.80 23.89 -30.29
C LYS A 425 -31.23 23.68 -30.78
N ALA A 426 -31.77 22.47 -30.64
CA ALA A 426 -33.14 22.16 -31.04
C ALA A 426 -34.19 22.91 -30.20
N ASP A 427 -33.90 23.16 -28.90
CA ASP A 427 -34.78 23.86 -27.93
C ASP A 427 -36.25 23.37 -27.96
N VAL A 428 -36.44 22.07 -28.20
CA VAL A 428 -37.77 21.45 -28.24
C VAL A 428 -38.26 21.23 -26.81
N ARG A 429 -39.52 21.58 -26.56
CA ARG A 429 -40.22 21.30 -25.31
C ARG A 429 -41.07 20.04 -25.46
N VAL A 430 -40.87 19.08 -24.57
CA VAL A 430 -41.57 17.79 -24.59
C VAL A 430 -42.45 17.63 -23.35
N ARG A 431 -43.48 16.79 -23.46
CA ARG A 431 -44.29 16.32 -22.32
C ARG A 431 -44.20 14.81 -22.24
N CYS A 432 -44.15 14.26 -21.03
CA CYS A 432 -44.20 12.82 -20.84
C CYS A 432 -45.65 12.34 -20.88
N SER A 433 -46.02 11.56 -21.90
CA SER A 433 -47.37 10.99 -22.04
C SER A 433 -47.68 9.89 -21.03
N ALA A 434 -46.65 9.23 -20.49
CA ALA A 434 -46.82 8.20 -19.46
C ALA A 434 -47.20 8.78 -18.08
N CYS A 435 -47.02 10.09 -17.88
CA CYS A 435 -47.45 10.77 -16.65
C CYS A 435 -48.93 11.15 -16.70
N ALA A 436 -49.55 11.20 -15.52
CA ALA A 436 -50.92 11.67 -15.39
C ALA A 436 -51.05 13.10 -15.96
N PRO A 437 -52.18 13.45 -16.61
CA PRO A 437 -52.35 14.75 -17.24
C PRO A 437 -52.07 15.95 -16.33
N ALA A 438 -52.40 15.84 -15.04
CA ALA A 438 -52.13 16.88 -14.03
C ALA A 438 -50.63 17.13 -13.80
N ASP A 439 -49.78 16.16 -14.10
CA ASP A 439 -48.32 16.20 -13.90
C ASP A 439 -47.55 16.43 -15.21
N GLN A 440 -48.25 16.56 -16.35
CA GLN A 440 -47.63 16.78 -17.66
C GLN A 440 -47.14 18.22 -17.82
N ARG A 441 -45.95 18.49 -17.28
CA ARG A 441 -45.24 19.75 -17.47
C ARG A 441 -44.44 19.71 -18.77
N ALA A 442 -44.37 20.85 -19.46
CA ALA A 442 -43.44 21.02 -20.58
C ALA A 442 -42.01 21.07 -20.03
N MET A 443 -41.12 20.27 -20.59
CA MET A 443 -39.73 20.09 -20.14
C MET A 443 -38.77 20.37 -21.29
N ASP A 444 -37.61 20.98 -21.02
CA ASP A 444 -36.46 20.83 -21.93
C ASP A 444 -35.95 19.39 -21.92
N TRP A 445 -35.07 19.07 -22.87
CA TRP A 445 -34.50 17.73 -22.98
C TRP A 445 -33.70 17.31 -21.73
N HIS A 446 -33.04 18.24 -21.02
CA HIS A 446 -32.31 17.93 -19.78
C HIS A 446 -33.27 17.44 -18.70
N THR A 447 -34.32 18.21 -18.45
CA THR A 447 -35.37 17.89 -17.47
C THR A 447 -36.13 16.63 -17.89
N ALA A 448 -36.43 16.47 -19.18
CA ALA A 448 -37.11 15.29 -19.71
C ALA A 448 -36.26 14.02 -19.58
N ARG A 449 -34.94 14.12 -19.81
CA ARG A 449 -33.98 13.02 -19.61
C ARG A 449 -33.90 12.62 -18.15
N ALA A 450 -33.73 13.59 -17.24
CA ALA A 450 -33.72 13.34 -15.80
C ALA A 450 -35.03 12.69 -15.35
N HIS A 451 -36.17 13.22 -15.81
CA HIS A 451 -37.49 12.64 -15.58
C HIS A 451 -37.60 11.19 -16.08
N ALA A 452 -37.10 10.90 -17.28
CA ALA A 452 -37.11 9.54 -17.83
C ALA A 452 -36.26 8.56 -17.01
N ILE A 453 -35.15 9.05 -16.45
CA ILE A 453 -34.25 8.29 -15.58
C ILE A 453 -34.89 8.06 -14.21
N GLU A 454 -35.50 9.07 -13.60
CA GLU A 454 -35.92 9.01 -12.19
C GLU A 454 -37.33 8.45 -11.98
N GLN A 455 -38.30 8.86 -12.81
CA GLN A 455 -39.73 8.64 -12.52
C GLN A 455 -40.29 7.35 -13.11
N HIS A 456 -39.54 6.70 -14.00
CA HIS A 456 -40.03 5.59 -14.80
C HIS A 456 -39.23 4.29 -14.62
N LEU A 457 -38.52 4.21 -13.49
CA LEU A 457 -37.75 3.03 -13.09
C LEU A 457 -38.59 1.90 -12.48
N HIS A 458 -39.92 2.03 -12.43
CA HIS A 458 -40.81 0.94 -12.04
C HIS A 458 -40.87 -0.15 -13.12
N VAL A 459 -39.76 -0.87 -13.24
CA VAL A 459 -39.73 -2.23 -13.74
C VAL A 459 -40.46 -3.06 -12.70
N GLN A 460 -41.71 -3.44 -12.99
CA GLN A 460 -42.41 -4.46 -12.19
C GLN A 460 -41.53 -5.71 -12.18
N ASP A 461 -40.92 -6.04 -11.05
CA ASP A 461 -40.27 -7.32 -10.81
C ASP A 461 -41.32 -8.40 -10.56
N ASP A 462 -42.10 -8.68 -11.61
CA ASP A 462 -42.92 -9.87 -11.63
C ASP A 462 -41.99 -11.06 -11.88
N ALA A 463 -41.90 -11.93 -10.87
CA ALA A 463 -41.07 -13.14 -10.83
C ALA A 463 -41.45 -14.21 -11.90
N SER A 464 -42.27 -13.88 -12.90
CA SER A 464 -42.88 -14.82 -13.86
C SER A 464 -42.13 -14.97 -15.19
N GLY A 465 -40.92 -14.39 -15.34
CA GLY A 465 -39.97 -14.82 -16.38
C GLY A 465 -40.30 -14.45 -17.83
N SER A 466 -41.30 -13.59 -18.08
CA SER A 466 -41.60 -13.09 -19.43
C SER A 466 -42.08 -11.63 -19.34
N LYS A 467 -41.18 -10.67 -19.54
CA LYS A 467 -41.51 -9.24 -19.59
C LYS A 467 -41.50 -8.76 -21.05
N THR A 468 -42.68 -8.42 -21.58
CA THR A 468 -42.82 -7.50 -22.72
C THR A 468 -42.88 -6.08 -22.16
N ILE A 469 -41.97 -5.21 -22.59
CA ILE A 469 -42.07 -3.77 -22.35
C ILE A 469 -43.38 -3.30 -22.98
N SER A 470 -44.30 -2.80 -22.16
CA SER A 470 -45.57 -2.25 -22.63
C SER A 470 -45.30 -1.06 -23.54
N SER A 471 -45.63 -1.21 -24.84
CA SER A 471 -45.79 -0.22 -25.93
C SER A 471 -44.79 0.95 -26.02
N PRO A 472 -44.27 1.29 -27.22
CA PRO A 472 -43.49 2.53 -27.40
C PRO A 472 -44.28 3.73 -26.85
N VAL A 473 -43.60 4.52 -26.02
CA VAL A 473 -44.15 5.73 -25.39
C VAL A 473 -44.44 6.75 -26.48
N ASP A 474 -45.71 7.11 -26.66
CA ASP A 474 -46.12 8.19 -27.57
C ASP A 474 -45.67 9.53 -26.99
N ILE A 475 -44.50 10.03 -27.36
CA ILE A 475 -44.10 11.41 -27.02
C ILE A 475 -44.97 12.35 -27.86
N VAL A 476 -45.93 13.01 -27.20
CA VAL A 476 -46.79 13.99 -27.87
C VAL A 476 -46.04 15.31 -27.98
N PHE A 477 -45.80 15.73 -29.22
CA PHE A 477 -45.32 17.06 -29.52
C PHE A 477 -46.40 18.07 -29.19
N SER A 478 -46.08 19.02 -28.32
CA SER A 478 -46.68 20.33 -28.46
C SER A 478 -45.82 21.06 -29.48
N PRO A 479 -46.29 21.31 -30.73
CA PRO A 479 -45.62 22.30 -31.56
C PRO A 479 -45.52 23.54 -30.70
N SER A 480 -44.30 24.06 -30.58
CA SER A 480 -44.01 25.28 -29.84
C SER A 480 -45.11 26.27 -30.20
N ALA A 481 -45.84 26.73 -29.18
CA ALA A 481 -46.62 27.94 -29.30
C ALA A 481 -45.72 28.98 -29.99
N GLU A 482 -46.29 29.72 -30.93
CA GLU A 482 -45.68 30.91 -31.54
C GLU A 482 -44.81 31.60 -30.49
N ARG A 483 -43.59 32.01 -30.88
CA ARG A 483 -42.77 32.90 -30.06
C ARG A 483 -43.58 34.16 -29.75
N VAL A 484 -44.37 34.14 -28.68
CA VAL A 484 -44.95 35.34 -28.10
C VAL A 484 -43.84 35.98 -27.30
N CYS A 485 -42.91 36.60 -28.02
CA CYS A 485 -42.11 37.70 -27.47
C CYS A 485 -43.04 38.91 -27.34
N GLY A 486 -44.00 38.84 -26.42
CA GLY A 486 -44.67 40.04 -25.91
C GLY A 486 -43.82 40.59 -24.76
N PRO A 487 -43.57 41.91 -24.69
CA PRO A 487 -42.88 42.49 -23.55
C PRO A 487 -43.72 42.23 -22.28
N LEU A 488 -43.09 41.68 -21.25
CA LEU A 488 -43.68 41.55 -19.92
C LEU A 488 -43.99 42.96 -19.35
N PRO A 489 -45.16 43.18 -18.75
CA PRO A 489 -45.48 44.41 -18.02
C PRO A 489 -44.68 44.55 -16.71
#